data_AF-B4LC96-F1
#
_entry.id   AF-B4LC96-F1
#
_cell.length_a   1.000
_cell.length_b   1.000
_cell.length_c   1.000
_cell.angle_alpha   90.00
_cell.angle_beta   90.00
_cell.angle_gamma   90.00
#
_symmetry.space_group_name_H-M   'P 1'
#
loop_
_entity.id
_entity.type
_entity.pdbx_description
1 polymer ?
#
loop_
_entity_poly.entity_id
_entity_poly.type
_entity_poly.pdbx_seq_one_letter_code
_entity_poly.pdbx_strand_id
1 'polypeptide(L)'
;MASIDTSKRKPRRTHGTPSFTYRNRFAYALLAAGSVLFGIWCLTPMQRIANERLCKELLTVTEQEKDRHALFDFSAPRPAKFIREAIEEGEKLRTER
;
A
#
# COMPACT_ATOMS: atom_id res chain seq x y z
N MET A 1 -50.17 6.69 4.57
CA MET A 1 -49.05 5.87 5.07
C MET A 1 -49.57 5.05 6.23
N ALA A 2 -49.69 3.73 6.10
CA ALA A 2 -50.24 2.88 7.15
C ALA A 2 -49.24 2.77 8.32
N SER A 3 -49.65 3.17 9.52
CA SER A 3 -48.84 3.05 10.73
C SER A 3 -48.71 1.58 11.10
N ILE A 4 -47.51 1.01 10.95
CA ILE A 4 -47.23 -0.36 11.35
C ILE A 4 -47.21 -0.40 12.89
N ASP A 5 -48.10 -1.21 13.49
CA ASP A 5 -48.13 -1.43 14.94
C ASP A 5 -46.87 -2.21 15.38
N THR A 6 -45.99 -1.54 16.11
CA THR A 6 -44.72 -2.08 16.60
C THR A 6 -44.81 -2.71 17.99
N SER A 7 -45.98 -2.67 18.65
CA SER A 7 -46.14 -3.12 20.04
C SER A 7 -45.79 -4.59 20.27
N LYS A 8 -46.00 -5.45 19.26
CA LYS A 8 -45.69 -6.90 19.30
C LYS A 8 -44.35 -7.27 18.66
N ARG A 9 -43.57 -6.29 18.22
CA ARG A 9 -42.31 -6.54 17.50
C ARG A 9 -41.25 -7.00 18.49
N LYS A 10 -40.90 -8.29 18.45
CA LYS A 10 -39.79 -8.83 19.26
C LYS A 10 -38.51 -8.03 18.97
N PRO A 11 -37.91 -7.40 19.98
CA PRO A 11 -36.70 -6.62 19.76
C PRO A 11 -35.53 -7.58 19.51
N ARG A 12 -35.04 -7.62 18.27
CA ARG A 12 -34.07 -8.63 17.82
C ARG A 12 -32.62 -8.32 18.20
N ARG A 13 -32.32 -7.10 18.62
CA ARG A 13 -30.95 -6.60 18.86
C ARG A 13 -30.82 -5.65 20.05
N THR A 14 -31.83 -5.58 20.93
CA THR A 14 -31.73 -4.73 22.12
C THR A 14 -30.89 -5.41 23.21
N HIS A 15 -30.15 -4.59 23.95
CA HIS A 15 -29.39 -5.01 25.10
C HIS A 15 -30.29 -5.73 26.11
N GLY A 16 -29.83 -6.85 26.67
CA GLY A 16 -30.59 -7.66 27.64
C GLY A 16 -31.42 -8.81 27.04
N THR A 17 -31.54 -8.92 25.72
CA THR A 17 -32.19 -10.09 25.09
C THR A 17 -31.22 -11.27 24.94
N PRO A 18 -31.69 -12.54 25.10
CA PRO A 18 -30.83 -13.71 24.90
C PRO A 18 -30.17 -13.79 23.52
N SER A 19 -30.85 -13.29 22.48
CA SER A 19 -30.29 -13.23 21.13
C SER A 19 -29.14 -12.24 21.00
N PHE A 20 -29.18 -11.12 21.73
CA PHE A 20 -28.10 -10.13 21.77
C PHE A 20 -26.87 -10.71 22.48
N THR A 21 -27.05 -11.37 23.62
CA THR A 21 -25.93 -11.96 24.37
C THR A 21 -25.28 -13.11 23.64
N TYR A 22 -26.07 -14.02 23.04
CA TYR A 22 -25.55 -15.16 22.28
C TYR A 22 -24.72 -14.72 21.06
N ARG A 23 -25.23 -13.78 20.26
CA ARG A 23 -24.51 -13.25 19.09
C ARG A 23 -23.18 -12.62 19.47
N ASN A 24 -23.18 -11.79 20.51
CA ASN A 24 -21.97 -11.10 20.92
C ASN A 24 -20.95 -12.08 21.50
N ARG A 25 -21.37 -13.04 22.33
CA ARG A 25 -20.48 -14.10 22.83
C ARG A 25 -19.88 -14.94 21.71
N PHE A 26 -20.68 -15.31 20.71
CA PHE A 26 -20.19 -16.04 19.54
C PHE A 26 -19.18 -15.21 18.74
N ALA A 27 -19.47 -13.93 18.51
CA ALA A 27 -18.53 -13.02 17.85
C ALA A 27 -17.22 -12.86 18.65
N TYR A 28 -17.31 -12.69 19.97
CA TYR A 28 -16.12 -12.64 20.83
C TYR A 28 -15.32 -13.94 20.80
N ALA A 29 -15.99 -15.10 20.79
CA ALA A 29 -15.32 -16.39 20.68
C ALA A 29 -14.56 -16.53 19.35
N LEU A 30 -15.18 -16.13 18.23
CA LEU A 30 -14.52 -16.13 16.92
C LEU A 30 -13.33 -15.17 16.87
N LEU A 31 -13.49 -13.96 17.42
CA LEU A 31 -12.40 -12.99 17.48
C LEU A 31 -11.24 -13.49 18.34
N ALA A 32 -11.54 -14.06 19.51
CA ALA A 32 -10.52 -14.64 20.38
C ALA A 32 -9.79 -15.80 19.70
N ALA A 33 -10.53 -16.76 19.14
CA ALA A 33 -9.93 -17.90 18.43
C ALA A 33 -9.10 -17.45 17.23
N GLY A 34 -9.63 -16.54 16.40
CA GLY A 34 -8.91 -15.98 15.26
C GLY A 34 -7.64 -15.24 15.67
N SER A 35 -7.70 -14.43 16.73
CA SER A 35 -6.52 -13.70 17.24
C SER A 35 -5.44 -14.63 17.76
N VAL A 36 -5.81 -15.73 18.44
CA VAL A 36 -4.85 -16.71 18.96
C VAL A 36 -4.20 -17.48 17.82
N LEU A 37 -5.01 -17.98 16.86
CA LEU A 37 -4.49 -18.69 15.69
C LEU A 37 -3.57 -17.78 14.86
N PHE A 38 -3.96 -16.52 14.66
CA PHE A 38 -3.15 -15.54 13.95
C PHE A 38 -1.86 -15.21 14.72
N GLY A 39 -1.92 -15.07 16.04
CA GLY A 39 -0.73 -14.85 16.88
C GLY A 39 0.25 -16.02 16.81
N ILE A 40 -0.25 -17.26 16.86
CA ILE A 40 0.56 -18.46 16.70
C ILE A 40 1.20 -18.48 15.30
N TRP A 41 0.43 -18.18 14.25
CA TRP A 41 0.94 -18.08 12.89
C TRP A 41 2.06 -17.03 12.77
N CYS A 42 1.89 -15.86 13.41
CA CYS A 42 2.92 -14.80 13.47
C CYS A 42 4.23 -15.21 14.12
N LEU A 43 4.19 -16.16 15.06
CA LEU A 43 5.38 -16.68 15.72
C LEU A 43 6.07 -17.77 14.90
N THR A 44 5.44 -18.29 13.84
CA THR A 44 6.07 -19.32 13.01
C THR A 44 7.15 -18.73 12.09
N PRO A 45 8.30 -19.43 11.93
CA PRO A 45 9.37 -18.98 11.03
C PRO A 45 8.93 -18.96 9.56
N MET A 46 7.91 -19.73 9.18
CA MET A 46 7.34 -19.69 7.82
C MET A 46 6.78 -18.32 7.46
N GLN A 47 6.15 -17.62 8.41
CA GLN A 47 5.66 -16.26 8.15
C GLN A 47 6.80 -15.30 7.85
N ARG A 48 7.93 -15.40 8.55
CA ARG A 48 9.10 -14.55 8.26
C ARG A 48 9.61 -14.76 6.84
N ILE A 49 9.72 -16.01 6.40
CA ILE A 49 10.14 -16.35 5.04
C ILE A 49 9.14 -15.83 4.01
N ALA A 50 7.84 -15.99 4.25
CA ALA A 50 6.81 -15.48 3.36
C ALA A 50 6.81 -13.95 3.27
N ASN A 51 6.95 -13.27 4.40
CA ASN A 51 7.05 -11.81 4.45
C ASN A 51 8.32 -11.30 3.77
N GLU A 52 9.47 -11.97 3.94
CA GLU A 52 10.69 -11.61 3.24
C GLU A 52 10.55 -11.75 1.72
N ARG A 53 9.85 -12.79 1.23
CA ARG A 53 9.58 -12.96 -0.20
C ARG A 53 8.65 -11.86 -0.72
N LEU A 54 7.55 -11.59 -0.02
CA LEU A 54 6.60 -10.54 -0.38
C LEU A 54 7.26 -9.15 -0.33
N CYS A 55 8.03 -8.85 0.70
CA CYS A 55 8.77 -7.60 0.81
C CYS A 55 9.82 -7.46 -0.29
N LYS A 56 10.52 -8.54 -0.67
CA LYS A 56 11.41 -8.50 -1.82
C LYS A 56 10.63 -8.17 -3.09
N GLU A 57 9.59 -8.93 -3.42
CA GLU A 57 8.79 -8.68 -4.63
C GLU A 57 8.17 -7.28 -4.69
N LEU A 58 7.70 -6.74 -3.56
CA LEU A 58 7.03 -5.44 -3.51
C LEU A 58 7.97 -4.24 -3.35
N LEU A 59 9.12 -4.40 -2.68
CA LEU A 59 10.05 -3.30 -2.42
C LEU A 59 11.23 -3.26 -3.39
N THR A 60 11.56 -4.37 -4.04
CA THR A 60 12.58 -4.35 -5.09
C THR A 60 11.95 -3.87 -6.39
N VAL A 61 12.26 -2.62 -6.74
CA VAL A 61 11.91 -2.04 -8.03
C VAL A 61 12.46 -2.94 -9.14
N THR A 62 11.57 -3.38 -10.03
CA THR A 62 11.93 -4.26 -11.14
C THR A 62 12.92 -3.59 -12.08
N GLU A 63 13.76 -4.35 -12.78
CA GLU A 63 14.70 -3.76 -13.75
C GLU A 63 13.98 -2.96 -14.84
N GLN A 64 12.78 -3.39 -15.24
CA GLN A 64 11.93 -2.66 -16.18
C GLN A 64 11.47 -1.30 -15.63
N GLU A 65 11.15 -1.21 -14.34
CA GLU A 65 10.83 0.07 -13.70
C GLU A 65 12.05 0.97 -13.55
N LYS A 66 13.23 0.40 -13.28
CA LYS A 66 14.49 1.15 -13.25
C LYS A 66 14.84 1.69 -14.64
N ASP A 67 14.71 0.88 -15.68
CA ASP A 67 14.93 1.32 -17.07
C ASP A 67 13.95 2.41 -17.48
N ARG A 68 12.66 2.27 -17.11
CA ARG A 68 11.67 3.31 -17.34
C ARG A 68 12.02 4.60 -16.60
N HIS A 69 12.47 4.53 -15.34
CA HIS A 69 12.93 5.71 -14.61
C HIS A 69 14.15 6.34 -15.28
N ALA A 70 15.12 5.54 -15.70
CA ALA A 70 16.33 5.98 -16.39
C ALA A 70 16.01 6.67 -17.74
N LEU A 71 14.99 6.21 -18.47
CA LEU A 71 14.53 6.84 -19.71
C LEU A 71 13.93 8.24 -19.49
N PHE A 72 13.41 8.53 -18.29
CA PHE A 72 12.83 9.82 -17.92
C PHE A 72 13.72 10.65 -16.99
N ASP A 73 14.86 10.11 -16.56
CA ASP A 73 15.93 10.86 -15.88
C ASP A 73 16.68 11.70 -16.93
N PHE A 74 16.02 12.73 -17.42
CA PHE A 74 16.69 13.75 -18.20
C PHE A 74 17.73 14.41 -17.30
N SER A 75 19.01 14.25 -17.63
CA SER A 75 20.08 15.00 -16.98
C SER A 75 19.69 16.48 -16.97
N ALA A 76 19.80 17.14 -15.81
CA ALA A 76 19.45 18.55 -15.69
C ALA A 76 20.04 19.34 -16.87
N PRO A 77 19.26 20.23 -17.51
CA PRO A 77 19.74 20.98 -18.67
C PRO A 77 21.07 21.65 -18.32
N ARG A 78 22.08 21.46 -19.18
CA ARG A 78 23.44 21.96 -18.92
C ARG A 78 23.36 23.46 -18.59
N PRO A 79 24.08 23.91 -17.55
CA PRO A 79 24.00 25.31 -17.15
C PRO A 79 24.47 26.23 -18.28
N ALA A 80 23.86 27.41 -18.39
CA ALA A 80 24.05 28.33 -19.52
C ALA A 80 25.52 28.68 -19.82
N LYS A 81 26.41 28.56 -18.82
CA LYS A 81 27.86 28.73 -18.98
C LYS A 81 28.46 27.75 -19.99
N PHE A 82 28.12 26.46 -19.91
CA PHE A 82 28.61 25.44 -20.84
C PHE A 82 28.08 25.61 -22.26
N ILE A 83 26.84 26.11 -22.39
CA ILE A 83 26.26 26.41 -23.71
C ILE A 83 27.02 27.56 -24.35
N ARG A 84 27.36 28.60 -23.57
CA ARG A 84 28.14 29.74 -24.06
C ARG A 84 29.57 29.35 -24.45
N GLU A 85 30.25 28.55 -23.62
CA GLU A 85 31.60 28.06 -23.91
C GLU A 85 31.62 27.21 -25.18
N ALA A 86 30.65 26.31 -25.37
CA ALA A 86 30.56 25.49 -26.58
C ALA A 86 30.27 26.32 -27.85
N ILE A 87 29.49 27.40 -27.74
CA ILE A 87 29.25 28.33 -28.86
C ILE A 87 30.52 29.11 -29.20
N GLU A 88 31.23 29.64 -28.19
CA GLU A 88 32.50 30.36 -28.39
C GLU A 88 33.60 29.46 -28.99
N GLU A 89 33.72 28.21 -28.55
CA GLU A 89 34.65 27.25 -29.15
C GLU A 89 34.30 26.95 -30.62
N GLY A 90 33.01 26.81 -30.93
CA GLY A 90 32.53 26.63 -32.31
C GLY A 90 32.81 27.83 -33.22
N GLU A 91 32.72 29.05 -32.69
CA GLU A 91 33.08 30.28 -33.41
C GLU A 91 34.59 30.40 -33.61
N LYS A 92 35.40 30.11 -32.60
CA LYS A 92 36.87 30.10 -32.73
C LYS A 92 37.34 29.12 -33.80
N LEU A 93 36.81 27.90 -33.79
CA LEU A 93 37.11 26.88 -34.81
C LEU A 93 36.66 27.26 -36.24
N ARG A 94 35.64 28.13 -36.37
CA ARG A 94 35.22 28.67 -37.67
C ARG A 94 36.09 29.82 -38.17
N THR A 95 36.71 30.56 -37.26
CA THR A 95 37.51 31.76 -37.58
C THR A 95 38.97 31.39 -37.85
N GLU A 96 39.43 30.25 -37.34
CA GLU A 96 40.78 29.69 -37.57
C GLU A 96 40.91 28.81 -38.83
N ARG A 97 39.84 28.69 -39.64
CA ARG A 97 39.86 28.09 -40.99
C ARG A 97 39.80 29.18 -42.06
#